data_AF-A0A1C5AK49-F1
#
_entry.id   AF-A0A1C5AK49-F1
#
_cell.length_a   1.000
_cell.length_b   1.000
_cell.length_c   1.000
_cell.angle_alpha   90.00
_cell.angle_beta   90.00
_cell.angle_gamma   90.00
#
_symmetry.space_group_name_H-M   'P 1'
#
loop_
_entity.id
_entity.type
_entity.pdbx_description
1 polymer ?
#
loop_
_entity_poly.entity_id
_entity_poly.type
_entity_poly.pdbx_seq_one_letter_code
_entity_poly.pdbx_strand_id
1 'polypeptide(L)' 'MQQVRLSEVEERVYEAVAALEVRGQVPYPDLIAQESGLTEEEVHAPLRLLTEKNLLHREDSPMAGLDFGPRWCARQMA' A
#
# COMPACT_ATOMS: atom_id res chain seq x y z
N MET A 1 -0.70 22.24 -7.96
CA MET A 1 -0.85 20.89 -7.38
C MET A 1 -1.12 19.95 -8.54
N GLN A 2 -0.13 19.14 -8.95
CA GLN A 2 -0.34 18.19 -10.05
C GLN A 2 -1.40 17.17 -9.60
N GLN A 3 -2.50 17.09 -10.33
CA GLN A 3 -3.45 15.99 -10.18
C GLN A 3 -2.71 14.73 -10.64
N VAL A 4 -2.23 13.92 -9.69
CA VAL A 4 -1.65 12.62 -9.98
C VAL A 4 -2.78 11.77 -10.57
N ARG A 5 -2.65 11.39 -11.84
CA ARG A 5 -3.60 10.46 -12.46
C ARG A 5 -3.24 9.05 -12.01
N LEU A 6 -4.21 8.37 -11.43
CA LEU A 6 -4.12 6.96 -11.08
C LEU A 6 -4.88 6.14 -12.11
N SER A 7 -4.37 4.95 -12.39
CA SER A 7 -5.14 3.90 -13.05
C SER A 7 -6.14 3.30 -12.07
N GLU A 8 -7.16 2.61 -12.58
CA GLU A 8 -8.16 1.93 -11.74
C GLU A 8 -7.53 0.95 -10.74
N VAL A 9 -6.46 0.25 -11.14
CA VAL A 9 -5.75 -0.69 -10.26
C VAL A 9 -5.00 0.07 -9.16
N GLU A 10 -4.39 1.20 -9.48
CA GLU A 10 -3.72 2.04 -8.48
C GLU A 10 -4.71 2.66 -7.48
N GLU A 11 -5.88 3.11 -7.94
CA GLU A 11 -6.94 3.61 -7.05
C GLU A 11 -7.39 2.52 -6.09
N ARG A 12 -7.70 1.32 -6.60
CA ARG A 12 -8.12 0.19 -5.76
C ARG A 12 -7.08 -0.20 -4.71
N VAL A 13 -5.80 -0.23 -5.09
CA VAL A 13 -4.71 -0.55 -4.15
C VAL A 13 -4.54 0.57 -3.12
N TYR A 14 -4.63 1.84 -3.52
CA TYR A 14 -4.54 2.96 -2.60
C TYR A 14 -5.70 2.98 -1.58
N GLU A 15 -6.92 2.77 -2.05
CA GLU A 15 -8.11 2.68 -1.19
C GLU A 15 -8.03 1.50 -0.22
N ALA A 16 -7.54 0.34 -0.67
CA ALA A 16 -7.34 -0.84 0.18
C ALA A 16 -6.36 -0.56 1.32
N VAL A 17 -5.22 0.09 1.02
CA VAL A 17 -4.25 0.49 2.05
C VAL A 17 -4.89 1.44 3.06
N ALA A 18 -5.59 2.47 2.59
CA ALA A 18 -6.27 3.43 3.47
C ALA A 18 -7.35 2.76 4.34
N ALA A 19 -8.13 1.83 3.78
CA ALA A 19 -9.16 1.10 4.52
C ALA A 19 -8.57 0.19 5.61
N LEU A 20 -7.44 -0.46 5.34
CA LEU A 20 -6.70 -1.24 6.33
C LEU A 20 -6.18 -0.35 7.47
N GLU A 21 -5.59 0.80 7.15
CA GLU A 21 -5.10 1.76 8.16
C GLU A 21 -6.22 2.34 9.03
N VAL A 22 -7.36 2.71 8.43
CA VAL A 22 -8.53 3.21 9.16
C VAL A 22 -9.06 2.17 10.15
N ARG A 23 -8.91 0.88 9.84
CA ARG A 23 -9.26 -0.24 10.74
C ARG A 23 -8.13 -0.61 11.72
N GLY A 24 -7.01 0.11 11.72
CA GLY A 24 -5.84 -0.15 12.56
C GLY A 24 -5.07 -1.41 12.18
N GLN A 25 -5.26 -1.93 10.95
CA GLN A 25 -4.53 -3.08 10.43
C GLN A 25 -3.25 -2.64 9.73
N VAL A 26 -2.22 -3.48 9.80
CA VAL A 26 -0.96 -3.25 9.09
C VAL A 26 -1.14 -3.67 7.62
N PRO A 27 -0.97 -2.78 6.63
CA PRO A 27 -1.21 -3.11 5.23
C PRO A 27 -0.03 -3.89 4.63
N TYR A 28 -0.04 -5.21 4.82
CA TYR A 28 0.85 -6.16 4.14
C TYR A 28 0.31 -6.53 2.74
N PRO A 29 1.17 -6.94 1.79
CA PRO A 29 0.76 -7.27 0.42
C PRO A 29 -0.42 -8.23 0.31
N ASP A 30 -0.45 -9.28 1.15
CA ASP A 30 -1.50 -10.28 1.21
C ASP A 30 -2.85 -9.67 1.64
N LEU A 31 -2.85 -8.83 2.68
CA LEU A 31 -4.06 -8.16 3.16
C LEU A 31 -4.55 -7.09 2.18
N ILE A 32 -3.62 -6.39 1.51
CA ILE A 32 -3.95 -5.40 0.47
C ILE A 32 -4.58 -6.13 -0.73
N ALA A 33 -4.04 -7.27 -1.14
CA ALA A 33 -4.60 -8.10 -2.20
C ALA A 33 -6.03 -8.54 -1.86
N GLN A 34 -6.23 -9.05 -0.64
CA GLN A 34 -7.55 -9.44 -0.15
C GLN A 34 -8.54 -8.26 -0.16
N GLU A 35 -8.16 -7.10 0.37
CA GLU A 35 -9.05 -5.94 0.47
C GLU A 35 -9.35 -5.30 -0.90
N SER A 36 -8.37 -5.28 -1.81
CA SER A 36 -8.53 -4.73 -3.16
C SER A 36 -9.23 -5.69 -4.13
N GLY A 37 -9.34 -6.97 -3.79
CA GLY A 37 -9.87 -8.03 -4.65
C GLY A 37 -8.92 -8.39 -5.81
N LEU A 38 -7.61 -8.29 -5.59
CA LEU A 38 -6.53 -8.63 -6.52
C LEU A 38 -5.72 -9.82 -5.96
N THR A 39 -4.84 -10.41 -6.76
CA THR A 39 -3.83 -11.34 -6.22
C THR A 39 -2.64 -10.59 -5.63
N GLU A 40 -1.84 -11.28 -4.81
CA GLU A 40 -0.64 -10.69 -4.20
C GLU A 40 0.38 -10.25 -5.26
N GLU A 41 0.50 -11.00 -6.36
CA GLU A 41 1.35 -10.65 -7.50
C GLU A 41 0.87 -9.37 -8.20
N GLU A 42 -0.45 -9.20 -8.32
CA GLU A 42 -1.08 -8.06 -8.99
C GLU A 42 -0.90 -6.75 -8.21
N VAL A 43 -0.77 -6.78 -6.88
CA VAL A 43 -0.62 -5.56 -6.07
C VAL A 43 0.80 -5.01 -6.05
N HIS A 44 1.83 -5.83 -6.31
CA HIS A 44 3.23 -5.38 -6.19
C HIS A 44 3.59 -4.22 -7.12
N ALA A 45 3.17 -4.28 -8.39
CA ALA A 45 3.47 -3.22 -9.35
C ALA A 45 2.75 -1.88 -9.00
N PRO A 46 1.44 -1.86 -8.71
CA PRO A 46 0.75 -0.68 -8.19
C PRO A 46 1.37 -0.12 -6.89
N LEU A 47 1.73 -0.97 -5.93
CA LEU A 47 2.34 -0.53 -4.66
C LEU A 47 3.66 0.22 -4.91
N ARG A 48 4.50 -0.30 -5.82
CA ARG A 48 5.73 0.39 -6.23
C ARG A 48 5.41 1.75 -6.87
N LEU A 49 4.50 1.80 -7.83
CA LEU A 49 4.14 3.04 -8.54
C LEU A 49 3.54 4.10 -7.61
N LEU A 50 2.67 3.70 -6.68
CA LEU A 50 2.09 4.59 -5.68
C LEU A 50 3.15 5.12 -4.69
N THR A 51 4.16 4.32 -4.38
CA THR A 51 5.32 4.75 -3.59
C THR A 51 6.15 5.79 -4.36
N GLU A 52 6.44 5.54 -5.64
CA GLU A 52 7.14 6.48 -6.53
C GLU A 52 6.37 7.81 -6.70
N LYS A 53 5.03 7.74 -6.74
CA LYS A 53 4.11 8.89 -6.76
C LYS A 53 4.00 9.61 -5.41
N ASN A 54 4.75 9.18 -4.38
CA ASN A 54 4.72 9.72 -3.01
C ASN A 54 3.34 9.62 -2.32
N LEU A 55 2.47 8.72 -2.78
CA LEU A 55 1.13 8.50 -2.21
C LEU A 55 1.15 7.44 -1.10
N LEU A 56 2.03 6.45 -1.23
CA LEU A 56 2.30 5.46 -0.19
C LEU A 56 3.75 5.58 0.30
N HIS A 57 3.97 5.16 1.54
CA HIS A 57 5.29 4.95 2.09
C HIS A 57 5.51 3.45 2.29
N ARG A 58 6.61 2.92 1.75
CA ARG A 58 7.07 1.57 2.06
C ARG A 58 7.95 1.63 3.29
N GLU A 59 7.61 0.85 4.29
CA GLU A 59 8.44 0.64 5.46
C GLU A 59 8.88 -0.82 5.51
N ASP A 60 10.19 -1.05 5.46
CA ASP A 60 10.76 -2.37 5.68
C ASP A 60 10.85 -2.58 7.21
N SER A 61 10.29 -3.68 7.71
CA SER A 61 10.18 -3.90 9.16
C SER A 61 11.58 -4.04 9.80
N PRO A 62 11.99 -3.15 10.73
CA PRO A 62 13.35 -3.12 11.27
C PRO A 62 13.51 -3.93 12.57
N MET A 63 12.49 -4.68 13.01
CA MET A 63 12.55 -5.34 14.31
C MET A 63 13.42 -6.60 14.29
N ALA A 64 14.68 -6.39 14.68
CA ALA A 64 15.65 -7.34 15.22
C ALA A 64 15.16 -8.80 15.32
N GLY A 65 15.30 -9.56 14.23
CA GLY A 65 15.18 -11.01 14.22
C GLY A 65 13.84 -11.59 13.75
N LEU A 66 12.82 -10.78 13.44
CA LEU A 66 11.58 -11.25 12.82
C LEU A 66 11.33 -10.47 11.53
N ASP A 67 11.51 -11.15 10.39
CA ASP A 67 11.22 -10.59 9.07
C ASP A 67 9.74 -10.78 8.74
N PHE A 68 8.94 -9.74 8.99
CA PHE A 68 7.52 -9.70 8.63
C PHE A 68 7.30 -9.18 7.19
N GLY A 69 8.38 -8.97 6.43
CA GLY A 69 8.30 -8.37 5.11
C GLY A 69 7.95 -6.88 5.12
N PRO A 70 7.83 -6.28 3.92
CA PRO A 70 7.51 -4.86 3.77
C PRO A 70 6.04 -4.59 4.07
N ARG A 71 5.77 -3.41 4.65
CA ARG A 71 4.42 -2.86 4.81
C ARG A 71 4.29 -1.53 4.08
N TRP A 72 3.07 -1.19 3.69
CA TRP A 72 2.75 0.09 3.09
C TRP A 72 1.83 0.90 3.98
N CYS A 73 2.10 2.19 4.09
CA CYS A 73 1.24 3.13 4.77
C CYS A 73 0.79 4.22 3.81
N ALA A 74 -0.46 4.70 3.92
CA ALA A 74 -0.87 5.87 3.18
C ALA A 74 -0.08 7.06 3.71
N ARG A 75 0.52 7.84 2.81
CA ARG A 75 1.19 9.06 3.24
C ARG A 75 0.11 10.03 3.70
N GLN A 76 0.01 10.24 5.01
CA GLN A 76 -0.86 11.30 5.52
C GLN A 76 -0.38 12.63 4.92
N MET A 77 -1.25 13.26 4.13
CA MET A 77 -1.14 14.68 3.84
C MET A 77 -1.50 15.40 5.14
N ALA A 78 -0.48 15.71 5.95
CA ALA A 78 -0.61 16.62 7.08
C ALA A 78 -0.97 18.04 6.59
#